data_AF-A0A9N9WP83-F1
#
_entry.id   AF-A0A9N9WP83-F1
#
_cell.length_a   1.000
_cell.length_b   1.000
_cell.length_c   1.000
_cell.angle_alpha   90.00
_cell.angle_beta   90.00
_cell.angle_gamma   90.00
#
_symmetry.space_group_name_H-M   'P 1'
#
loop_
_entity.id
_entity.type
_entity.pdbx_description
1 polymer ?
#
loop_
_entity_poly.entity_id
_entity_poly.type
_entity_poly.pdbx_seq_one_letter_code
_entity_poly.pdbx_strand_id
1 'polypeptide(L)'
;MSLIKLFGNIKLRNIQRYCTALQVVKPSEISSKNTDLLEQTNSDDIRYLATKFPRVITSHLMTVRELTFSVKEEMGFDKEGTKALLLAVPKVFMMNKDSLNERFNYVHNLMKFSHDKILQNPQILNTRLSRIESRHKFLKLLHRDQFDEKLPRYVSLENIYSGTDDEFVTQVCESTIETYDNFLKTL
;
A
#
# COMPACT_ATOMS: atom_id res chain seq x y z
N MET A 1 23.96 9.47 12.64
CA MET A 1 24.75 8.22 12.50
C MET A 1 25.02 8.02 11.01
N SER A 2 26.27 8.15 10.53
CA SER A 2 26.56 8.18 9.08
C SER A 2 26.22 6.86 8.38
N LEU A 3 25.58 6.92 7.20
CA LEU A 3 25.20 5.75 6.38
C LEU A 3 26.39 4.83 6.03
N ILE A 4 27.63 5.32 6.11
CA ILE A 4 28.85 4.50 5.96
C ILE A 4 28.90 3.38 7.02
N LYS A 5 28.35 3.60 8.22
CA LYS A 5 28.23 2.57 9.26
C LYS A 5 27.02 1.65 9.07
N LEU A 6 25.95 2.10 8.42
CA LEU A 6 24.72 1.32 8.16
C LEU A 6 24.85 0.40 6.93
N PHE A 7 25.60 0.80 5.91
CA PHE A 7 25.87 0.00 4.71
C PHE A 7 27.12 -0.87 4.81
N GLY A 8 27.39 -1.41 6.01
CA GLY A 8 28.54 -2.28 6.28
C GLY A 8 28.84 -3.22 5.10
N ASN A 9 29.98 -2.97 4.44
CA ASN A 9 30.59 -3.75 3.37
C ASN A 9 29.69 -4.23 2.19
N ILE A 10 28.53 -3.63 1.94
CA ILE A 10 27.93 -3.78 0.62
C ILE A 10 28.64 -2.80 -0.28
N LYS A 11 29.44 -3.32 -1.23
CA LYS A 11 29.89 -2.53 -2.37
C LYS A 11 28.66 -1.85 -2.98
N LEU A 12 28.52 -0.53 -2.75
CA LEU A 12 27.57 0.35 -3.43
C LEU A 12 27.49 0.06 -4.95
N ARG A 13 28.59 -0.45 -5.52
CA ARG A 13 28.70 -0.97 -6.90
C ARG A 13 27.68 -2.06 -7.27
N ASN A 14 27.27 -2.93 -6.35
CA ASN A 14 26.28 -3.98 -6.64
C ASN A 14 24.86 -3.41 -6.68
N ILE A 15 24.52 -2.48 -5.77
CA ILE A 15 23.20 -1.81 -5.76
C ILE A 15 23.08 -0.85 -6.96
N GLN A 16 24.16 -0.14 -7.29
CA GLN A 16 24.26 0.70 -8.49
C GLN A 16 24.08 -0.10 -9.78
N ARG A 17 24.44 -1.40 -9.83
CA ARG A 17 24.25 -2.24 -11.03
C ARG A 17 22.78 -2.59 -11.32
N TYR A 18 21.93 -2.67 -10.30
CA TYR A 18 20.52 -3.07 -10.46
C TYR A 18 19.54 -1.90 -10.63
N CYS A 19 19.97 -0.66 -10.38
CA CYS A 19 19.09 0.49 -10.49
C CYS A 19 19.82 1.74 -11.00
N THR A 20 19.52 2.15 -12.24
CA THR A 20 20.01 3.40 -12.85
C THR A 20 19.68 4.63 -11.98
N ALA A 21 18.57 4.60 -11.23
CA ALA A 21 18.18 5.68 -10.32
C ALA A 21 19.15 5.83 -9.11
N LEU A 22 19.77 4.75 -8.63
CA LEU A 22 20.76 4.79 -7.55
C LEU A 22 22.18 5.07 -8.05
N GLN A 23 22.42 5.04 -9.37
CA GLN A 23 23.68 5.49 -9.97
C GLN A 23 23.81 7.02 -9.94
N VAL A 24 22.69 7.75 -9.89
CA VAL A 24 22.64 9.22 -9.97
C VAL A 24 22.71 9.90 -8.60
N VAL A 25 22.31 9.22 -7.53
CA VAL A 25 22.23 9.82 -6.18
C VAL A 25 23.55 9.59 -5.43
N LYS A 26 24.21 10.68 -5.01
CA LYS A 26 25.44 10.60 -4.21
C LYS A 26 25.16 9.89 -2.87
N PRO A 27 26.03 8.98 -2.39
CA PRO A 27 25.86 8.29 -1.11
C PRO A 27 25.65 9.20 0.10
N SER A 28 26.19 10.43 0.06
CA SER A 28 26.01 11.47 1.07
C SER A 28 24.58 12.05 1.11
N GLU A 29 23.84 12.03 0.00
CA GLU A 29 22.48 12.57 -0.09
C GLU A 29 21.40 11.57 0.34
N ILE A 30 21.69 10.27 0.24
CA ILE A 30 20.81 9.20 0.76
C ILE A 30 20.70 9.30 2.30
N SER A 31 21.74 9.85 2.96
CA SER A 31 21.84 10.00 4.42
C SER A 31 20.97 11.10 5.02
N SER A 32 20.47 12.05 4.21
CA SER A 32 19.69 13.18 4.72
C SER A 32 18.28 13.24 4.16
N LYS A 33 17.96 12.45 3.12
CA LYS A 33 16.76 12.64 2.31
C LYS A 33 15.52 11.84 2.72
N ASN A 34 15.55 10.96 3.73
CA ASN A 34 14.35 10.22 4.19
C ASN A 34 14.47 9.74 5.66
N THR A 35 15.21 10.47 6.49
CA THR A 35 15.54 10.06 7.87
C THR A 35 14.30 9.70 8.68
N ASP A 36 13.22 10.46 8.60
CA ASP A 36 12.05 10.30 9.47
C ASP A 36 11.25 9.01 9.18
N LEU A 37 11.24 8.58 7.91
CA LEU A 37 10.67 7.30 7.49
C LEU A 37 11.57 6.13 7.93
N LEU A 38 12.89 6.32 7.85
CA LEU A 38 13.88 5.25 8.06
C LEU A 38 14.39 5.15 9.51
N GLU A 39 14.18 6.18 10.34
CA GLU A 39 14.55 6.22 11.78
C GLU A 39 13.87 5.13 12.61
N GLN A 40 12.80 4.55 12.06
CA GLN A 40 11.98 3.53 12.71
C GLN A 40 12.26 2.13 12.12
N THR A 41 13.06 2.03 11.05
CA THR A 41 13.40 0.78 10.36
C THR A 41 14.80 0.31 10.75
N ASN A 42 15.00 -1.00 10.87
CA ASN A 42 16.33 -1.54 11.18
C ASN A 42 17.22 -1.56 9.92
N SER A 43 18.50 -1.90 10.09
CA SER A 43 19.45 -1.92 8.96
C SER A 43 19.05 -2.88 7.83
N ASP A 44 18.40 -3.99 8.16
CA ASP A 44 18.01 -5.01 7.19
C ASP A 44 16.77 -4.58 6.40
N ASP A 45 15.80 -3.93 7.05
CA ASP A 45 14.63 -3.31 6.44
C ASP A 45 15.03 -2.24 5.43
N ILE A 46 15.98 -1.38 5.79
CA ILE A 46 16.52 -0.33 4.91
C ILE A 46 17.18 -0.98 3.69
N ARG A 47 17.96 -2.05 3.91
CA ARG A 47 18.63 -2.81 2.84
C ARG A 47 17.62 -3.49 1.92
N TYR A 48 16.55 -4.04 2.48
CA TYR A 48 15.44 -4.62 1.73
C TYR A 48 14.77 -3.57 0.83
N LEU A 49 14.39 -2.42 1.39
CA LEU A 49 13.79 -1.31 0.64
C LEU A 49 14.74 -0.79 -0.45
N ALA A 50 16.04 -0.65 -0.15
CA ALA A 50 17.03 -0.18 -1.12
C ALA A 50 17.19 -1.13 -2.31
N THR A 51 17.05 -2.44 -2.06
CA THR A 51 17.27 -3.46 -3.07
C THR A 51 16.02 -3.73 -3.90
N LYS A 52 14.86 -3.81 -3.24
CA LYS A 52 13.58 -4.21 -3.89
C LYS A 52 12.76 -3.01 -4.34
N PHE A 53 12.86 -1.89 -3.64
CA PHE A 53 12.08 -0.69 -3.89
C PHE A 53 12.96 0.57 -3.92
N PRO A 54 14.01 0.59 -4.77
CA PRO A 54 15.00 1.66 -4.80
C PRO A 54 14.36 3.05 -5.02
N ARG A 55 13.23 3.10 -5.73
CA ARG A 55 12.51 4.35 -5.99
C ARG A 55 11.99 5.03 -4.72
N VAL A 56 11.60 4.27 -3.70
CA VAL A 56 11.14 4.82 -2.41
C VAL A 56 12.25 5.61 -1.74
N ILE A 57 13.47 5.09 -1.83
CA ILE A 57 14.67 5.73 -1.26
C ILE A 57 15.05 6.98 -2.06
N THR A 58 14.89 6.93 -3.39
CA THR A 58 15.21 8.06 -4.27
C THR A 58 14.08 9.07 -4.45
N SER A 59 12.89 8.82 -3.89
CA SER A 59 11.74 9.72 -3.99
C SER A 59 12.02 11.09 -3.40
N HIS A 60 11.25 12.09 -3.83
CA HIS A 60 11.29 13.41 -3.24
C HIS A 60 10.96 13.33 -1.74
N LEU A 61 11.90 13.79 -0.92
CA LEU A 61 11.83 13.79 0.55
C LEU A 61 10.51 14.39 1.05
N MET A 62 10.06 15.49 0.47
CA MET A 62 8.83 16.17 0.88
C MET A 62 7.61 15.27 0.71
N THR A 63 7.48 14.59 -0.44
CA THR A 63 6.38 13.66 -0.71
C THR A 63 6.37 12.51 0.30
N VAL A 64 7.54 11.93 0.57
CA VAL A 64 7.64 10.83 1.53
C VAL A 64 7.30 11.30 2.94
N ARG A 65 7.79 12.47 3.37
CA ARG A 65 7.46 13.06 4.67
C ARG A 65 5.98 13.36 4.82
N GLU A 66 5.37 14.00 3.83
CA GLU A 66 3.94 14.33 3.84
C GLU A 66 3.06 13.09 3.92
N LEU A 67 3.38 12.04 3.14
CA LEU A 67 2.65 10.78 3.21
C LEU A 67 2.89 10.06 4.53
N THR A 68 4.11 10.08 5.06
CA THR A 68 4.41 9.49 6.37
C THR A 68 3.64 10.18 7.49
N PHE A 69 3.59 11.52 7.45
CA PHE A 69 2.79 12.32 8.37
C PHE A 69 1.30 11.99 8.22
N SER A 70 0.80 11.94 7.00
CA SER A 70 -0.60 11.60 6.71
C SER A 70 -0.97 10.20 7.22
N VAL A 71 -0.14 9.19 6.96
CA VAL A 71 -0.35 7.82 7.49
C VAL A 71 -0.40 7.78 9.01
N LYS A 72 0.42 8.58 9.70
CA LYS A 72 0.46 8.62 11.16
C LYS A 72 -0.67 9.44 11.77
N GLU A 73 -0.77 10.69 11.37
CA GLU A 73 -1.60 11.69 12.04
C GLU A 73 -3.02 11.75 11.45
N GLU A 74 -3.17 11.62 10.12
CA GLU A 74 -4.48 11.70 9.47
C GLU A 74 -5.18 10.34 9.43
N MET A 75 -4.42 9.27 9.13
CA MET A 75 -4.96 7.90 9.10
C MET A 75 -4.88 7.21 10.45
N GLY A 76 -4.04 7.68 11.39
CA GLY A 76 -3.98 7.14 12.75
C GLY A 76 -3.19 5.84 12.91
N PHE A 77 -2.30 5.49 11.97
CA PHE A 77 -1.41 4.34 12.18
C PHE A 77 -0.31 4.69 13.19
N ASP A 78 -0.05 3.78 14.12
CA ASP A 78 1.08 3.89 15.03
C ASP A 78 2.43 3.68 14.31
N LYS A 79 3.52 3.77 15.06
CA LYS A 79 4.88 3.64 14.53
C LYS A 79 5.12 2.26 13.92
N GLU A 80 4.71 1.22 14.62
CA GLU A 80 4.85 -0.18 14.23
C GLU A 80 4.00 -0.50 12.99
N GLY A 81 2.75 -0.04 12.96
CA GLY A 81 1.83 -0.17 11.84
C GLY A 81 2.28 0.61 10.61
N THR A 82 2.77 1.84 10.80
CA THR A 82 3.37 2.62 9.70
C THR A 82 4.56 1.89 9.08
N LYS A 83 5.43 1.31 9.92
CA LYS A 83 6.55 0.49 9.47
C LYS A 83 6.09 -0.77 8.73
N ALA A 84 5.12 -1.49 9.27
CA ALA A 84 4.57 -2.69 8.65
C ALA A 84 3.97 -2.37 7.27
N LEU A 85 3.22 -1.28 7.17
CA LEU A 85 2.65 -0.80 5.91
C LEU A 85 3.73 -0.42 4.89
N LEU A 86 4.79 0.29 5.33
CA LEU A 86 5.93 0.64 4.49
C LEU A 86 6.61 -0.60 3.91
N LEU A 87 6.86 -1.63 4.73
CA LEU A 87 7.55 -2.84 4.29
C LEU A 87 6.68 -3.71 3.38
N ALA A 88 5.38 -3.77 3.66
CA ALA A 88 4.44 -4.55 2.87
C ALA A 88 4.13 -3.90 1.51
N VAL A 89 3.87 -2.58 1.50
CA VAL A 89 3.45 -1.86 0.29
C VAL A 89 4.13 -0.49 0.18
N PRO A 90 5.44 -0.44 -0.11
CA PRO A 90 6.20 0.80 -0.12
C PRO A 90 5.68 1.87 -1.10
N LYS A 91 4.94 1.46 -2.14
CA LYS A 91 4.32 2.36 -3.12
C LYS A 91 3.32 3.33 -2.51
N VAL A 92 2.72 2.99 -1.35
CA VAL A 92 1.83 3.88 -0.58
C VAL A 92 2.54 5.18 -0.20
N PHE A 93 3.85 5.13 0.05
CA PHE A 93 4.66 6.30 0.42
C PHE A 93 5.22 7.06 -0.79
N MET A 94 4.67 6.81 -1.98
CA MET A 94 5.09 7.45 -3.22
C MET A 94 3.92 7.91 -4.12
N MET A 95 2.68 7.70 -3.68
CA MET A 95 1.50 8.08 -4.46
C MET A 95 1.02 9.49 -4.11
N ASN A 96 0.00 9.98 -4.81
CA ASN A 96 -0.64 11.24 -4.45
C ASN A 96 -1.34 11.11 -3.08
N LYS A 97 -1.15 12.12 -2.21
CA LYS A 97 -1.70 12.15 -0.85
C LYS A 97 -3.22 12.07 -0.84
N ASP A 98 -3.89 12.90 -1.63
CA ASP A 98 -5.36 12.96 -1.66
C ASP A 98 -5.95 11.61 -2.10
N SER A 99 -5.37 11.01 -3.15
CA SER A 99 -5.75 9.67 -3.62
C SER A 99 -5.59 8.60 -2.54
N LEU A 100 -4.56 8.68 -1.69
CA LEU A 100 -4.35 7.73 -0.60
C LEU A 100 -5.37 7.97 0.53
N ASN A 101 -5.61 9.24 0.89
CA ASN A 101 -6.58 9.62 1.90
C ASN A 101 -8.01 9.20 1.53
N GLU A 102 -8.41 9.39 0.27
CA GLU A 102 -9.73 8.94 -0.22
C GLU A 102 -9.87 7.41 -0.12
N ARG A 103 -8.84 6.66 -0.50
CA ARG A 103 -8.82 5.19 -0.36
C ARG A 103 -8.93 4.78 1.10
N PHE A 104 -8.12 5.36 1.98
CA PHE A 104 -8.17 5.05 3.40
C PHE A 104 -9.53 5.41 3.99
N ASN A 105 -10.07 6.58 3.69
CA ASN A 105 -11.38 7.01 4.16
C ASN A 105 -12.49 6.05 3.71
N TYR A 106 -12.47 5.60 2.46
CA TYR A 106 -13.44 4.61 2.00
C TYR A 106 -13.30 3.27 2.76
N VAL A 107 -12.08 2.75 2.87
CA VAL A 107 -11.81 1.45 3.49
C VAL A 107 -12.06 1.46 5.01
N HIS A 108 -11.60 2.49 5.72
CA HIS A 108 -11.73 2.59 7.17
C HIS A 108 -13.09 3.13 7.59
N ASN A 109 -13.52 4.26 7.05
CA ASN A 109 -14.73 4.94 7.52
C ASN A 109 -16.01 4.42 6.86
N LEU A 110 -15.97 4.01 5.59
CA LEU A 110 -17.17 3.48 4.92
C LEU A 110 -17.30 1.96 5.07
N MET A 111 -16.24 1.19 4.78
CA MET A 111 -16.25 -0.28 4.92
C MET A 111 -16.04 -0.75 6.37
N LYS A 112 -15.71 0.17 7.30
CA LYS A 112 -15.55 -0.12 8.74
C LYS A 112 -14.43 -1.10 9.08
N PHE A 113 -13.38 -1.17 8.26
CA PHE A 113 -12.21 -2.00 8.59
C PHE A 113 -11.28 -1.31 9.57
N SER A 114 -10.85 -2.05 10.59
CA SER A 114 -9.84 -1.59 11.54
C SER A 114 -8.46 -1.46 10.87
N HIS A 115 -7.57 -0.68 11.49
CA HIS A 115 -6.16 -0.57 11.10
C HIS A 115 -5.49 -1.94 11.00
N ASP A 116 -5.74 -2.84 11.97
CA ASP A 116 -5.20 -4.20 11.95
C ASP A 116 -5.65 -4.98 10.71
N LYS A 117 -6.93 -4.89 10.34
CA LYS A 117 -7.45 -5.59 9.15
C LYS A 117 -6.83 -5.03 7.87
N ILE A 118 -6.60 -3.73 7.83
CA ILE A 118 -5.89 -3.06 6.72
C ILE A 118 -4.42 -3.50 6.67
N LEU A 119 -3.73 -3.62 7.81
CA LEU A 119 -2.35 -4.11 7.88
C LEU A 119 -2.21 -5.58 7.47
N GLN A 120 -3.24 -6.40 7.70
CA GLN A 120 -3.33 -7.77 7.17
C GLN A 120 -3.55 -7.81 5.65
N ASN A 121 -4.17 -6.76 5.08
CA ASN A 121 -4.52 -6.66 3.65
C ASN A 121 -4.01 -5.36 3.01
N PRO A 122 -2.72 -5.03 3.12
CA PRO A 122 -2.24 -3.67 2.86
C PRO A 122 -2.29 -3.29 1.37
N GLN A 123 -2.42 -4.28 0.48
CA GLN A 123 -2.61 -4.06 -0.96
C GLN A 123 -3.89 -3.29 -1.29
N ILE A 124 -4.87 -3.28 -0.38
CA ILE A 124 -6.09 -2.49 -0.57
C ILE A 124 -5.80 -0.99 -0.72
N LEU A 125 -4.80 -0.46 0.01
CA LEU A 125 -4.42 0.96 -0.10
C LEU A 125 -3.64 1.27 -1.38
N ASN A 126 -3.02 0.27 -2.01
CA ASN A 126 -2.34 0.42 -3.30
C ASN A 126 -3.27 0.22 -4.50
N THR A 127 -4.47 -0.28 -4.27
CA THR A 127 -5.49 -0.48 -5.30
C THR A 127 -6.22 0.82 -5.64
N ARG A 128 -6.59 0.99 -6.91
CA ARG A 128 -7.37 2.17 -7.35
C ARG A 128 -8.71 2.20 -6.63
N LEU A 129 -9.11 3.38 -6.13
CA LEU A 129 -10.36 3.56 -5.41
C LEU A 129 -11.57 3.06 -6.22
N SER A 130 -11.66 3.41 -7.51
CA SER A 130 -12.76 2.97 -8.37
C SER A 130 -13.01 1.46 -8.34
N ARG A 131 -11.95 0.65 -8.33
CA ARG A 131 -12.07 -0.81 -8.23
C ARG A 131 -12.61 -1.25 -6.87
N ILE A 132 -12.10 -0.66 -5.78
CA ILE A 132 -12.55 -0.96 -4.42
C ILE A 132 -14.04 -0.64 -4.32
N GLU A 133 -14.44 0.54 -4.78
CA GLU A 133 -15.83 0.97 -4.73
C GLU A 133 -16.75 0.10 -5.57
N SER A 134 -16.42 -0.13 -6.83
CA SER A 134 -17.25 -0.91 -7.75
C SER A 134 -17.50 -2.31 -7.20
N ARG A 135 -16.45 -2.99 -6.73
CA ARG A 135 -16.57 -4.36 -6.19
C ARG A 135 -17.31 -4.41 -4.87
N HIS A 136 -17.01 -3.49 -3.96
CA HIS A 136 -17.71 -3.41 -2.67
C HIS A 136 -19.20 -3.07 -2.86
N LYS A 137 -19.52 -2.06 -3.67
CA LYS A 137 -20.92 -1.67 -3.97
C LYS A 137 -21.68 -2.80 -4.66
N PHE A 138 -21.04 -3.55 -5.55
CA PHE A 138 -21.68 -4.70 -6.20
C PHE A 138 -21.97 -5.84 -5.22
N LEU A 139 -21.02 -6.19 -4.33
CA LEU A 139 -21.28 -7.16 -3.26
C LEU A 139 -22.43 -6.72 -2.36
N LYS A 140 -22.49 -5.42 -2.03
CA LYS A 140 -23.57 -4.85 -1.23
C LYS A 140 -24.93 -4.94 -1.93
N LEU A 141 -24.98 -4.70 -3.24
CA LEU A 141 -26.19 -4.88 -4.06
C LEU A 141 -26.68 -6.34 -4.02
N LEU A 142 -25.76 -7.30 -4.00
CA LEU A 142 -26.06 -8.73 -3.92
C LEU A 142 -26.28 -9.24 -2.48
N HIS A 143 -26.20 -8.37 -1.48
CA HIS A 143 -26.22 -8.72 -0.05
C HIS A 143 -25.15 -9.76 0.34
N ARG A 144 -23.96 -9.63 -0.25
CA ARG A 144 -22.77 -10.49 -0.06
C ARG A 144 -21.57 -9.72 0.49
N ASP A 145 -21.76 -8.53 1.06
CA ASP A 145 -20.73 -7.70 1.68
C ASP A 145 -20.36 -8.14 3.11
N GLN A 146 -20.25 -9.45 3.34
CA GLN A 146 -19.84 -10.03 4.63
C GLN A 146 -18.34 -10.29 4.65
N PHE A 147 -17.58 -9.51 5.41
CA PHE A 147 -16.12 -9.62 5.52
C PHE A 147 -15.64 -10.19 6.88
N ASP A 148 -16.55 -10.63 7.75
CA ASP A 148 -16.23 -11.32 8.99
C ASP A 148 -16.07 -12.82 8.74
N GLU A 149 -14.87 -13.34 8.99
CA GLU A 149 -14.47 -14.75 8.84
C GLU A 149 -15.30 -15.70 9.71
N LYS A 150 -15.91 -15.19 10.79
CA LYS A 150 -16.72 -15.98 11.71
C LYS A 150 -18.17 -16.14 11.27
N LEU A 151 -18.61 -15.37 10.27
CA LEU A 151 -20.00 -15.34 9.82
C LEU A 151 -20.18 -16.13 8.52
N PRO A 152 -21.36 -16.73 8.30
CA PRO A 152 -21.64 -17.45 7.07
C PRO A 152 -21.58 -16.52 5.86
N ARG A 153 -21.21 -17.08 4.70
CA ARG A 153 -21.00 -16.34 3.44
C ARG A 153 -19.91 -15.27 3.54
N TYR A 154 -18.89 -15.55 4.36
CA TYR A 154 -17.66 -14.75 4.39
C TYR A 154 -17.06 -14.60 2.99
N VAL A 155 -16.71 -13.37 2.65
CA VAL A 155 -15.95 -12.98 1.47
C VAL A 155 -14.59 -12.46 1.92
N SER A 156 -13.53 -13.06 1.40
CA SER A 156 -12.17 -12.55 1.64
C SER A 156 -12.00 -11.14 1.08
N LEU A 157 -11.37 -10.27 1.87
CA LEU A 157 -11.05 -8.91 1.45
C LEU A 157 -10.11 -8.89 0.23
N GLU A 158 -9.30 -9.94 0.06
CA GLU A 158 -8.43 -10.13 -1.10
C GLU A 158 -9.21 -10.06 -2.43
N ASN A 159 -10.45 -10.55 -2.45
CA ASN A 159 -11.30 -10.54 -3.63
C ASN A 159 -11.64 -9.12 -4.12
N ILE A 160 -11.48 -8.09 -3.28
CA ILE A 160 -11.69 -6.69 -3.69
C ILE A 160 -10.51 -6.17 -4.51
N TYR A 161 -9.28 -6.50 -4.14
CA TYR A 161 -8.09 -5.90 -4.75
C TYR A 161 -7.35 -6.81 -5.74
N SER A 162 -7.61 -8.11 -5.74
CA SER A 162 -6.91 -9.10 -6.58
C SER A 162 -7.82 -9.71 -7.67
N GLY A 163 -7.25 -10.56 -8.54
CA GLY A 163 -7.98 -11.27 -9.60
C GLY A 163 -8.48 -10.40 -10.76
N THR A 164 -9.17 -11.02 -11.70
CA THR A 164 -9.88 -10.34 -12.79
C THR A 164 -11.31 -10.00 -12.40
N ASP A 165 -12.01 -9.17 -13.17
CA ASP A 165 -13.43 -8.90 -12.93
C ASP A 165 -14.29 -10.14 -13.21
N ASP A 166 -13.92 -10.95 -14.21
CA ASP A 166 -14.60 -12.22 -14.50
C ASP A 166 -14.51 -13.21 -13.33
N GLU A 167 -13.30 -13.44 -12.79
CA GLU A 167 -13.10 -14.31 -11.62
C GLU A 167 -13.87 -13.79 -10.40
N PHE A 168 -13.83 -12.49 -10.14
CA PHE A 168 -14.58 -11.88 -9.03
C PHE A 168 -16.08 -12.10 -9.19
N VAL A 169 -16.62 -11.84 -10.38
CA VAL A 169 -18.07 -11.91 -10.62
C VAL A 169 -18.57 -13.34 -10.61
N THR A 170 -17.84 -14.26 -11.24
CA THR A 170 -18.26 -15.67 -11.37
C THR A 170 -18.05 -16.45 -10.07
N GLN A 171 -16.89 -16.30 -9.42
CA GLN A 171 -16.50 -17.14 -8.28
C GLN A 171 -16.91 -16.55 -6.93
N VAL A 172 -16.96 -15.22 -6.80
CA VAL A 172 -17.25 -14.55 -5.52
C VAL A 172 -18.70 -14.05 -5.48
N CYS A 173 -19.15 -13.40 -6.55
CA CYS A 173 -20.49 -12.85 -6.62
C CYS A 173 -21.56 -13.86 -7.07
N GLU A 174 -21.15 -15.00 -7.63
CA GLU A 174 -22.03 -15.99 -8.26
C GLU A 174 -22.98 -15.33 -9.28
N SER A 175 -22.44 -14.41 -10.09
CA SER A 175 -23.18 -13.62 -11.08
C SER A 175 -22.51 -13.67 -12.45
N THR A 176 -23.01 -12.89 -13.42
CA THR A 176 -22.47 -12.82 -14.79
C THR A 176 -21.74 -11.50 -15.02
N ILE A 177 -20.69 -11.53 -15.85
CA ILE A 177 -19.93 -10.32 -16.20
C ILE A 177 -20.83 -9.24 -16.82
N GLU A 178 -21.83 -9.64 -17.61
CA GLU A 178 -22.83 -8.74 -18.17
C GLU A 178 -23.64 -7.99 -17.09
N THR A 179 -24.02 -8.66 -16.00
CA THR A 179 -24.72 -8.03 -14.88
C THR A 179 -23.82 -7.00 -14.19
N TYR A 180 -22.55 -7.33 -14.01
CA TYR A 180 -21.57 -6.42 -13.42
C TYR A 180 -21.31 -5.21 -14.33
N ASP A 181 -21.12 -5.41 -15.63
CA ASP A 181 -20.92 -4.32 -16.60
C ASP A 181 -22.12 -3.38 -16.66
N ASN A 182 -23.34 -3.93 -16.60
CA ASN A 182 -24.56 -3.13 -16.53
C ASN A 182 -24.64 -2.34 -15.22
N PHE A 183 -24.23 -2.93 -14.10
CA PHE A 183 -24.09 -2.23 -12.83
C PHE A 183 -23.06 -1.10 -12.89
N LEU A 184 -21.88 -1.32 -13.50
CA LEU A 184 -20.84 -0.30 -13.62
C LEU A 184 -21.31 0.95 -14.39
N LYS A 185 -22.25 0.79 -15.34
CA LYS A 185 -22.86 1.93 -16.07
C LYS A 185 -23.80 2.77 -15.21
N THR A 186 -24.17 2.31 -14.01
CA THR A 186 -25.08 3.02 -13.08
C THR A 186 -24.34 3.80 -11.99
N LEU A 187 -23.01 3.67 -11.90
CA LEU A 187 -22.14 4.37 -10.95
C LEU A 187 -21.66 5.71 -11.50
#